data_AF-A0A7S2HHQ3-F1
#
_entry.id   AF-A0A7S2HHQ3-F1
#
_cell.length_a   1.000
_cell.length_b   1.000
_cell.length_c   1.000
_cell.angle_alpha   90.00
_cell.angle_beta   90.00
_cell.angle_gamma   90.00
#
_symmetry.space_group_name_H-M   'P 1'
#
loop_
_entity.id
_entity.type
_entity.pdbx_description
1 polymer ?
#
loop_
_entity_poly.entity_id
_entity_poly.type
_entity_poly.pdbx_seq_one_letter_code
_entity_poly.pdbx_strand_id
1 'polypeptide(L)'
;GEVTFFSRSAALHSPATTPLFWMGDQLVSWDDKDGIKTALSGILTAGLTGHTLAHSDIGGFTVVSYGSDGWSWNYQRTKELLFRWIELSAFSDCVFRTHPGLVLNGTAQVYDDAESLAFFASFARVHAALFEYRQGLIQEAATLGYPVTRPMLLHFPTDEVVRDTRSAGLTQQFMLGGTLLVAPVLDQGADNVTTYLPPWGGVDDTWVHLWTNITYPAGWRQVPAPLSKPGVFFRKDDPKGKKLQEAILAAV
;
A
#
# COMPACT_ATOMS: atom_id res chain seq x y z
N GLY A 1 -4.87 -20.62 -13.33
CA GLY A 1 -3.85 -21.29 -14.14
C GLY A 1 -2.63 -21.56 -13.28
N GLU A 2 -1.80 -22.53 -13.64
CA GLU A 2 -0.60 -22.93 -12.87
C GLU A 2 0.55 -21.91 -12.94
N VAL A 3 0.45 -20.90 -13.82
CA VAL A 3 1.49 -19.87 -14.04
C VAL A 3 0.88 -18.47 -13.98
N THR A 4 1.58 -17.55 -13.32
CA THR A 4 1.27 -16.11 -13.27
C THR A 4 2.42 -15.33 -13.88
N PHE A 5 2.11 -14.41 -14.79
CA PHE A 5 3.02 -13.39 -15.32
C PHE A 5 2.49 -12.00 -14.99
N PHE A 6 3.32 -10.97 -15.14
CA PHE A 6 2.89 -9.59 -14.93
C PHE A 6 3.28 -8.68 -16.10
N SER A 7 2.49 -7.62 -16.30
CA SER A 7 2.73 -6.57 -17.31
C SER A 7 2.58 -5.19 -16.67
N ARG A 8 3.32 -4.20 -17.18
CA ARG A 8 3.09 -2.77 -16.91
C ARG A 8 2.27 -2.05 -17.98
N SER A 9 2.15 -2.65 -19.16
CA SER A 9 1.44 -2.02 -20.29
C SER A 9 0.06 -2.66 -20.44
N ALA A 10 -0.92 -1.81 -20.72
CA ALA A 10 -2.30 -2.21 -20.86
C ALA A 10 -3.02 -1.38 -21.95
N ALA A 11 -4.08 -1.96 -22.49
CA ALA A 11 -5.07 -1.34 -23.36
C ALA A 11 -6.47 -1.82 -22.93
N LEU A 12 -7.53 -1.40 -23.65
CA LEU A 12 -8.94 -1.61 -23.29
C LEU A 12 -9.31 -3.03 -22.83
N HIS A 13 -8.69 -4.08 -23.38
CA HIS A 13 -9.01 -5.48 -23.08
C HIS A 13 -7.96 -6.20 -22.22
N SER A 14 -6.88 -5.51 -21.82
CA SER A 14 -5.82 -6.09 -21.01
C SER A 14 -6.27 -6.68 -19.66
N PRO A 15 -7.27 -6.12 -18.95
CA PRO A 15 -7.78 -6.75 -17.72
C PRO A 15 -8.22 -8.21 -17.88
N ALA A 16 -8.69 -8.61 -19.07
CA ALA A 16 -9.14 -9.99 -19.33
C ALA A 16 -7.97 -10.96 -19.56
N THR A 17 -6.77 -10.47 -19.89
CA THR A 17 -5.62 -11.29 -20.30
C THR A 17 -4.40 -11.14 -19.41
N THR A 18 -4.32 -10.10 -18.60
CA THR A 18 -3.19 -9.80 -17.71
C THR A 18 -3.52 -10.27 -16.29
N PRO A 19 -2.97 -11.40 -15.82
CA PRO A 19 -3.35 -11.97 -14.53
C PRO A 19 -2.79 -11.19 -13.34
N LEU A 20 -1.74 -10.39 -13.54
CA LEU A 20 -1.17 -9.51 -12.53
C LEU A 20 -0.64 -8.24 -13.20
N PHE A 21 -1.03 -7.07 -12.69
CA PHE A 21 -0.54 -5.79 -13.19
C PHE A 21 0.58 -5.26 -12.28
N TRP A 22 1.59 -4.63 -12.87
CA TRP A 22 2.70 -4.03 -12.16
C TRP A 22 2.77 -2.55 -12.49
N MET A 23 3.04 -1.72 -11.48
CA MET A 23 3.02 -0.25 -11.63
C MET A 23 4.14 0.33 -12.49
N GLY A 24 5.06 -0.48 -13.01
CA GLY A 24 6.16 0.01 -13.83
C GLY A 24 7.25 0.67 -13.00
N ASP A 25 7.99 1.55 -13.65
CA ASP A 25 9.33 1.97 -13.23
C ASP A 25 9.29 3.24 -12.36
N GLN A 26 8.75 3.15 -11.14
CA GLN A 26 8.81 4.31 -10.23
C GLN A 26 10.25 4.74 -9.96
N LEU A 27 10.47 6.05 -9.85
CA LEU A 27 11.67 6.64 -9.29
C LEU A 27 11.85 6.23 -7.83
N VAL A 28 13.10 6.09 -7.41
CA VAL A 28 13.45 5.86 -5.99
C VAL A 28 13.29 7.15 -5.16
N SER A 29 12.06 7.66 -5.09
CA SER A 29 11.74 8.97 -4.50
C SER A 29 10.44 8.98 -3.67
N TRP A 30 10.26 10.08 -2.94
CA TRP A 30 9.06 10.41 -2.16
C TRP A 30 8.14 11.41 -2.88
N ASP A 31 8.47 11.76 -4.12
CA ASP A 31 7.74 12.79 -4.85
C ASP A 31 6.33 12.32 -5.24
N ASP A 32 5.52 13.29 -5.65
CA ASP A 32 4.12 13.09 -6.02
C ASP A 32 3.91 12.75 -7.50
N LYS A 33 4.99 12.59 -8.30
CA LYS A 33 4.94 12.44 -9.76
C LYS A 33 5.44 11.09 -10.27
N ASP A 34 6.36 10.45 -9.55
CA ASP A 34 6.98 9.19 -9.96
C ASP A 34 7.54 8.37 -8.77
N GLY A 35 7.24 8.75 -7.52
CA GLY A 35 7.70 8.05 -6.32
C GLY A 35 6.70 7.05 -5.72
N ILE A 36 6.90 6.70 -4.45
CA ILE A 36 6.04 5.78 -3.67
C ILE A 36 4.55 6.16 -3.69
N LYS A 37 4.24 7.47 -3.74
CA LYS A 37 2.86 7.98 -3.82
C LYS A 37 2.15 7.57 -5.12
N THR A 38 2.90 7.54 -6.22
CA THR A 38 2.37 7.19 -7.52
C THR A 38 2.20 5.69 -7.71
N ALA A 39 3.03 4.86 -7.04
CA ALA A 39 2.80 3.43 -6.97
C ALA A 39 1.44 3.11 -6.34
N LEU A 40 1.12 3.73 -5.18
CA LEU A 40 -0.19 3.55 -4.56
C LEU A 40 -1.32 4.09 -5.44
N SER A 41 -1.19 5.32 -5.94
CA SER A 41 -2.21 5.93 -6.82
C SER A 41 -2.45 5.08 -8.08
N GLY A 42 -1.40 4.50 -8.64
CA GLY A 42 -1.44 3.55 -9.75
C GLY A 42 -2.22 2.29 -9.39
N ILE A 43 -1.96 1.67 -8.24
CA ILE A 43 -2.67 0.46 -7.80
C ILE A 43 -4.17 0.74 -7.65
N LEU A 44 -4.52 1.89 -7.06
CA LEU A 44 -5.91 2.30 -6.85
C LEU A 44 -6.65 2.55 -8.18
N THR A 45 -6.00 3.23 -9.12
CA THR A 45 -6.58 3.54 -10.44
C THR A 45 -6.63 2.31 -11.35
N ALA A 46 -5.62 1.43 -11.29
CA ALA A 46 -5.62 0.12 -11.94
C ALA A 46 -6.82 -0.72 -11.49
N GLY A 47 -7.10 -0.73 -10.19
CA GLY A 47 -8.27 -1.42 -9.65
C GLY A 47 -9.60 -0.92 -10.21
N LEU A 48 -9.76 0.40 -10.38
CA LEU A 48 -10.98 1.00 -10.98
C LEU A 48 -11.13 0.69 -12.47
N THR A 49 -10.03 0.34 -13.16
CA THR A 49 -10.01 0.02 -14.59
C THR A 49 -9.98 -1.48 -14.87
N GLY A 50 -10.23 -2.31 -13.84
CA GLY A 50 -10.37 -3.77 -13.98
C GLY A 50 -9.09 -4.56 -13.77
N HIS A 51 -7.94 -3.90 -13.56
CA HIS A 51 -6.72 -4.57 -13.11
C HIS A 51 -6.78 -4.82 -11.60
N THR A 52 -7.61 -5.80 -11.22
CA THR A 52 -7.99 -6.09 -9.83
C THR A 52 -6.87 -6.66 -8.97
N LEU A 53 -5.84 -7.23 -9.60
CA LEU A 53 -4.62 -7.75 -8.99
C LEU A 53 -3.44 -6.90 -9.46
N ALA A 54 -2.85 -6.12 -8.55
CA ALA A 54 -1.75 -5.22 -8.86
C ALA A 54 -0.65 -5.26 -7.78
N HIS A 55 0.56 -4.82 -8.14
CA HIS A 55 1.69 -4.63 -7.23
C HIS A 55 2.69 -3.61 -7.78
N SER A 56 3.68 -3.23 -6.95
CA SER A 56 4.79 -2.34 -7.32
C SER A 56 6.14 -3.01 -7.06
N ASP A 57 7.23 -2.36 -7.47
CA ASP A 57 8.56 -2.75 -6.98
C ASP A 57 8.74 -2.21 -5.57
N ILE A 58 8.97 -3.09 -4.59
CA ILE A 58 9.32 -2.66 -3.23
C ILE A 58 10.61 -1.83 -3.30
N GLY A 59 10.48 -0.54 -3.02
CA GLY A 59 11.55 0.46 -3.04
C GLY A 59 11.72 1.20 -4.36
N GLY A 60 10.87 0.99 -5.37
CA GLY A 60 10.98 1.61 -6.69
C GLY A 60 12.05 0.97 -7.57
N PHE A 61 12.29 1.53 -8.75
CA PHE A 61 13.15 0.94 -9.79
C PHE A 61 14.18 1.93 -10.36
N THR A 62 13.71 3.10 -10.81
CA THR A 62 14.51 4.05 -11.58
C THR A 62 15.46 4.80 -10.64
N VAL A 63 16.76 4.72 -10.94
CA VAL A 63 17.84 5.43 -10.24
C VAL A 63 18.39 6.45 -11.22
N VAL A 64 18.32 7.73 -10.87
CA VAL A 64 18.83 8.81 -11.72
C VAL A 64 19.90 9.56 -10.94
N SER A 65 21.11 9.56 -11.50
CA SER A 65 22.21 10.39 -11.06
C SER A 65 22.71 11.20 -12.26
N TYR A 66 22.48 12.52 -12.24
CA TYR A 66 22.83 13.41 -13.34
C TYR A 66 23.38 14.74 -12.81
N GLY A 67 24.47 15.23 -13.41
CA GLY A 67 25.10 16.52 -13.12
C GLY A 67 26.53 16.40 -12.56
N SER A 68 27.41 17.35 -12.88
CA SER A 68 28.80 17.42 -12.42
C SER A 68 29.15 18.70 -11.66
N ASP A 69 28.19 19.62 -11.49
CA ASP A 69 28.46 21.02 -11.22
C ASP A 69 27.18 21.75 -10.75
N GLY A 70 26.93 21.73 -9.44
CA GLY A 70 25.93 22.59 -8.76
C GLY A 70 24.44 22.33 -9.02
N TRP A 71 24.08 21.64 -10.12
CA TRP A 71 22.73 21.21 -10.46
C TRP A 71 22.71 19.69 -10.66
N SER A 72 22.76 18.96 -9.55
CA SER A 72 22.79 17.49 -9.57
C SER A 72 21.49 16.90 -9.02
N TRP A 73 20.87 16.01 -9.81
CA TRP A 73 19.79 15.14 -9.34
C TRP A 73 20.42 13.82 -8.95
N ASN A 74 20.26 13.41 -7.70
CA ASN A 74 20.78 12.14 -7.21
C ASN A 74 19.69 11.39 -6.46
N TYR A 75 18.87 10.66 -7.21
CA TYR A 75 17.85 9.78 -6.67
C TYR A 75 18.47 8.43 -6.39
N GLN A 76 18.75 8.16 -5.11
CA GLN A 76 19.17 6.85 -4.63
C GLN A 76 18.18 6.33 -3.60
N ARG A 77 17.88 5.03 -3.67
CA ARG A 77 16.98 4.40 -2.71
C ARG A 77 17.61 4.42 -1.32
N THR A 78 17.00 5.16 -0.41
CA THR A 78 17.39 5.15 1.00
C THR A 78 16.81 3.94 1.72
N LYS A 79 17.40 3.56 2.85
CA LYS A 79 16.88 2.50 3.72
C LYS A 79 15.46 2.81 4.21
N GLU A 80 15.21 4.07 4.57
CA GLU A 80 13.87 4.53 4.97
C GLU A 80 12.83 4.37 3.86
N LEU A 81 13.15 4.79 2.63
CA LEU A 81 12.24 4.63 1.49
C LEU A 81 11.94 3.15 1.23
N LEU A 82 12.97 2.29 1.27
CA LEU A 82 12.80 0.84 1.16
C LEU A 82 11.86 0.31 2.25
N PHE A 83 12.04 0.73 3.50
CA PHE A 83 11.24 0.26 4.63
C PHE A 83 9.78 0.73 4.55
N ARG A 84 9.53 1.99 4.19
CA ARG A 84 8.15 2.47 3.99
C ARG A 84 7.47 1.79 2.82
N TRP A 85 8.20 1.45 1.76
CA TRP A 85 7.65 0.68 0.65
C TRP A 85 7.37 -0.78 1.03
N ILE A 86 8.22 -1.39 1.86
CA ILE A 86 7.96 -2.71 2.45
C ILE A 86 6.65 -2.71 3.25
N GLU A 87 6.44 -1.69 4.10
CA GLU A 87 5.20 -1.51 4.85
C GLU A 87 3.99 -1.38 3.91
N LEU A 88 4.07 -0.50 2.92
CA LEU A 88 3.03 -0.30 1.92
C LEU A 88 2.67 -1.61 1.21
N SER A 89 3.65 -2.27 0.59
CA SER A 89 3.45 -3.46 -0.24
C SER A 89 2.92 -4.66 0.57
N ALA A 90 3.20 -4.75 1.87
CA ALA A 90 2.63 -5.81 2.70
C ALA A 90 1.09 -5.75 2.73
N PHE A 91 0.51 -4.56 2.53
CA PHE A 91 -0.94 -4.34 2.50
C PHE A 91 -1.48 -4.05 1.10
N SER A 92 -0.81 -3.24 0.27
CA SER A 92 -1.33 -2.85 -1.05
C SER A 92 -1.09 -3.88 -2.15
N ASP A 93 -0.02 -4.66 -2.06
CA ASP A 93 0.45 -5.44 -3.21
C ASP A 93 -0.09 -6.88 -3.15
N CYS A 94 -0.65 -7.34 -4.27
CA CYS A 94 -1.10 -8.72 -4.38
C CYS A 94 0.08 -9.70 -4.34
N VAL A 95 1.26 -9.27 -4.82
CA VAL A 95 2.51 -10.02 -4.77
C VAL A 95 3.57 -9.16 -4.09
N PHE A 96 4.20 -9.71 -3.05
CA PHE A 96 5.23 -9.03 -2.28
C PHE A 96 6.61 -9.22 -2.93
N ARG A 97 7.02 -8.28 -3.79
CA ARG A 97 8.18 -8.43 -4.68
C ARG A 97 9.14 -7.23 -4.61
N THR A 98 10.42 -7.52 -4.44
CA THR A 98 11.50 -6.52 -4.54
C THR A 98 12.01 -6.38 -5.97
N HIS A 99 12.80 -5.33 -6.22
CA HIS A 99 13.63 -5.21 -7.41
C HIS A 99 14.96 -4.57 -7.04
N PRO A 100 16.10 -5.04 -7.57
CA PRO A 100 17.39 -4.38 -7.35
C PRO A 100 17.50 -2.95 -7.92
N GLY A 101 16.51 -2.47 -8.70
CA GLY A 101 16.62 -1.27 -9.53
C GLY A 101 17.58 -1.39 -10.71
N LEU A 102 17.79 -0.27 -11.41
CA LEU A 102 18.71 -0.17 -12.57
C LEU A 102 20.20 -0.13 -12.17
N VAL A 103 20.52 0.47 -11.02
CA VAL A 103 21.88 0.68 -10.53
C VAL A 103 21.96 0.12 -9.12
N LEU A 104 22.84 -0.86 -8.90
CA LEU A 104 22.96 -1.51 -7.58
C LEU A 104 23.74 -0.65 -6.59
N ASN A 105 24.83 -0.03 -7.04
CA ASN A 105 25.75 0.67 -6.16
C ASN A 105 25.10 1.91 -5.53
N GLY A 106 25.13 2.00 -4.20
CA GLY A 106 24.55 3.11 -3.45
C GLY A 106 23.02 3.06 -3.29
N THR A 107 22.36 1.95 -3.65
CA THR A 107 20.92 1.79 -3.44
C THR A 107 20.63 0.74 -2.38
N ALA A 108 19.80 1.09 -1.40
CA ALA A 108 19.46 0.17 -0.32
C ALA A 108 18.73 -1.08 -0.85
N GLN A 109 19.14 -2.25 -0.38
CA GLN A 109 18.53 -3.53 -0.68
C GLN A 109 18.16 -4.27 0.60
N VAL A 110 17.18 -5.15 0.50
CA VAL A 110 16.72 -5.97 1.64
C VAL A 110 17.80 -6.92 2.17
N TYR A 111 18.85 -7.17 1.38
CA TYR A 111 19.95 -8.08 1.71
C TYR A 111 21.26 -7.37 2.07
N ASP A 112 21.27 -6.03 2.17
CA ASP A 112 22.49 -5.27 2.47
C ASP A 112 22.98 -5.48 3.90
N ASP A 113 22.05 -5.64 4.85
CA ASP A 113 22.36 -5.79 6.27
C ASP A 113 21.26 -6.56 7.02
N ALA A 114 21.58 -7.01 8.25
CA ALA A 114 20.68 -7.82 9.07
C ALA A 114 19.40 -7.10 9.48
N GLU A 115 19.45 -5.78 9.67
CA GLU A 115 18.27 -4.98 10.00
C GLU A 115 17.33 -4.88 8.79
N SER A 116 17.86 -4.65 7.60
CA SER A 116 17.11 -4.61 6.34
C SER A 116 16.43 -5.94 6.04
N LEU A 117 17.16 -7.05 6.24
CA LEU A 117 16.62 -8.39 6.04
C LEU A 117 15.55 -8.73 7.08
N ALA A 118 15.76 -8.36 8.35
CA ALA A 118 14.79 -8.57 9.41
C ALA A 118 13.51 -7.76 9.20
N PHE A 119 13.64 -6.51 8.75
CA PHE A 119 12.50 -5.64 8.44
C PHE A 119 11.67 -6.21 7.28
N PHE A 120 12.32 -6.60 6.18
CA PHE A 120 11.66 -7.28 5.07
C PHE A 120 10.97 -8.58 5.51
N ALA A 121 11.66 -9.42 6.30
CA ALA A 121 11.11 -10.69 6.78
C ALA A 121 9.88 -10.47 7.68
N SER A 122 9.88 -9.43 8.52
CA SER A 122 8.73 -9.08 9.37
C SER A 122 7.48 -8.81 8.53
N PHE A 123 7.60 -7.95 7.52
CA PHE A 123 6.47 -7.59 6.66
C PHE A 123 6.12 -8.66 5.61
N ALA A 124 7.06 -9.52 5.22
CA ALA A 124 6.76 -10.73 4.46
C ALA A 124 5.86 -11.67 5.28
N ARG A 125 6.10 -11.81 6.60
CA ARG A 125 5.21 -12.56 7.49
C ARG A 125 3.85 -11.89 7.66
N VAL A 126 3.79 -10.56 7.73
CA VAL A 126 2.50 -9.81 7.70
C VAL A 126 1.72 -10.11 6.42
N HIS A 127 2.37 -10.03 5.25
CA HIS A 127 1.75 -10.34 3.97
C HIS A 127 1.24 -11.79 3.93
N ALA A 128 2.03 -12.74 4.43
CA ALA A 128 1.66 -14.15 4.53
C ALA A 128 0.52 -14.40 5.54
N ALA A 129 0.47 -13.69 6.67
CA ALA A 129 -0.61 -13.79 7.65
C ALA A 129 -1.96 -13.36 7.08
N LEU A 130 -1.94 -12.51 6.04
CA LEU A 130 -3.12 -12.09 5.30
C LEU A 130 -3.51 -13.04 4.15
N PHE A 131 -2.81 -14.17 3.97
CA PHE A 131 -3.02 -15.09 2.83
C PHE A 131 -4.49 -15.51 2.67
N GLU A 132 -5.09 -16.10 3.70
CA GLU A 132 -6.49 -16.55 3.65
C GLU A 132 -7.47 -15.41 3.35
N TYR A 133 -7.20 -14.22 3.90
CA TYR A 133 -8.00 -13.04 3.60
C TYR A 133 -7.87 -12.62 2.14
N ARG A 134 -6.64 -12.55 1.63
CA ARG A 134 -6.35 -12.21 0.24
C ARG A 134 -6.91 -13.25 -0.74
N GLN A 135 -6.94 -14.54 -0.41
CA GLN A 135 -7.60 -15.56 -1.23
C GLN A 135 -9.09 -15.25 -1.42
N GLY A 136 -9.79 -14.86 -0.35
CA GLY A 136 -11.17 -14.37 -0.45
C GLY A 136 -11.30 -13.14 -1.33
N LEU A 137 -10.40 -12.16 -1.20
CA LEU A 137 -10.40 -10.95 -2.03
C LEU A 137 -10.08 -11.23 -3.51
N ILE A 138 -9.20 -12.19 -3.79
CA ILE A 138 -8.89 -12.64 -5.16
C ILE A 138 -10.11 -13.36 -5.77
N GLN A 139 -10.86 -14.12 -4.96
CA GLN A 139 -12.12 -14.71 -5.41
C GLN A 139 -13.18 -13.64 -5.71
N GLU A 140 -13.31 -12.61 -4.87
CA GLU A 140 -14.17 -11.45 -5.14
C GLU A 140 -13.72 -10.71 -6.41
N ALA A 141 -12.42 -10.55 -6.62
CA ALA A 141 -11.86 -9.96 -7.84
C ALA A 141 -12.25 -10.77 -9.09
N ALA A 142 -12.15 -12.10 -9.03
CA ALA A 142 -12.47 -12.99 -10.15
C ALA A 142 -13.98 -13.06 -10.46
N THR A 143 -14.84 -12.89 -9.46
CA THR A 143 -16.29 -13.08 -9.61
C THR A 143 -17.08 -11.78 -9.74
N LEU A 144 -16.65 -10.73 -9.05
CA LEU A 144 -17.36 -9.45 -8.97
C LEU A 144 -16.58 -8.30 -9.62
N GLY A 145 -15.30 -8.51 -9.95
CA GLY A 145 -14.43 -7.46 -10.48
C GLY A 145 -13.96 -6.46 -9.42
N TYR A 146 -14.12 -6.75 -8.13
CA TYR A 146 -13.65 -5.86 -7.06
C TYR A 146 -12.14 -5.98 -6.87
N PRO A 147 -11.37 -4.89 -6.94
CA PRO A 147 -9.93 -4.96 -6.74
C PRO A 147 -9.60 -5.39 -5.31
N VAL A 148 -8.46 -6.05 -5.12
CA VAL A 148 -7.97 -6.45 -3.79
C VAL A 148 -7.70 -5.19 -2.95
N THR A 149 -7.03 -4.21 -3.55
CA THR A 149 -6.70 -2.91 -2.96
C THR A 149 -7.65 -1.86 -3.54
N ARG A 150 -8.46 -1.26 -2.68
CA ARG A 150 -9.68 -0.53 -3.08
C ARG A 150 -9.56 0.95 -2.73
N PRO A 151 -9.85 1.86 -3.68
CA PRO A 151 -10.08 3.26 -3.36
C PRO A 151 -11.22 3.40 -2.36
N MET A 152 -11.12 4.38 -1.46
CA MET A 152 -12.12 4.64 -0.43
C MET A 152 -13.54 4.78 -1.01
N LEU A 153 -13.67 5.38 -2.20
CA LEU A 153 -14.95 5.60 -2.88
C LEU A 153 -15.76 4.32 -3.13
N LEU A 154 -15.11 3.15 -3.27
CA LEU A 154 -15.82 1.88 -3.46
C LEU A 154 -16.62 1.45 -2.22
N HIS A 155 -16.17 1.85 -1.02
CA HIS A 155 -16.82 1.49 0.24
C HIS A 155 -17.67 2.62 0.81
N PHE A 156 -17.35 3.87 0.49
CA PHE A 156 -18.01 5.06 1.03
C PHE A 156 -18.50 6.00 -0.09
N PRO A 157 -19.35 5.51 -1.03
CA PRO A 157 -19.72 6.28 -2.23
C PRO A 157 -20.60 7.51 -1.95
N THR A 158 -21.23 7.56 -0.77
CA THR A 158 -22.12 8.64 -0.32
C THR A 158 -21.45 9.59 0.68
N ASP A 159 -20.22 9.30 1.11
CA ASP A 159 -19.50 10.15 2.06
C ASP A 159 -18.95 11.39 1.34
N GLU A 160 -19.30 12.58 1.82
CA GLU A 160 -18.96 13.85 1.15
C GLU A 160 -17.44 14.10 1.10
N VAL A 161 -16.71 13.71 2.16
CA VAL A 161 -15.25 13.87 2.20
C VAL A 161 -14.61 12.94 1.19
N VAL A 162 -15.02 11.66 1.17
CA VAL A 162 -14.50 10.65 0.23
C VAL A 162 -14.79 11.01 -1.22
N ARG A 163 -15.90 11.70 -1.50
CA ARG A 163 -16.28 12.15 -2.85
C ARG A 163 -15.50 13.38 -3.32
N ASP A 164 -14.94 14.20 -2.42
CA ASP A 164 -14.16 15.37 -2.85
C ASP A 164 -12.78 14.93 -3.37
N THR A 165 -12.66 14.87 -4.70
CA THR A 165 -11.44 14.50 -5.41
C THR A 165 -10.27 15.48 -5.19
N ARG A 166 -10.50 16.62 -4.54
CA ARG A 166 -9.45 17.59 -4.16
C ARG A 166 -8.89 17.34 -2.76
N SER A 167 -9.49 16.42 -1.99
CA SER A 167 -8.98 16.02 -0.68
C SER A 167 -7.67 15.24 -0.86
N ALA A 168 -6.55 15.96 -0.81
CA ALA A 168 -5.20 15.51 -1.16
C ALA A 168 -4.67 14.26 -0.41
N GLY A 169 -5.41 13.72 0.56
CA GLY A 169 -5.05 12.51 1.31
C GLY A 169 -5.79 11.23 0.87
N LEU A 170 -6.87 11.31 0.09
CA LEU A 170 -7.69 10.12 -0.21
C LEU A 170 -7.06 9.17 -1.24
N THR A 171 -6.12 9.65 -2.05
CA THR A 171 -5.27 8.80 -2.90
C THR A 171 -4.10 8.19 -2.14
N GLN A 172 -3.90 8.59 -0.89
CA GLN A 172 -2.82 8.15 -0.01
C GLN A 172 -3.30 7.22 1.11
N GLN A 173 -4.56 6.79 1.07
CA GLN A 173 -5.12 5.74 1.91
C GLN A 173 -6.03 4.84 1.09
N PHE A 174 -6.28 3.63 1.57
CA PHE A 174 -7.07 2.67 0.84
C PHE A 174 -7.73 1.65 1.77
N MET A 175 -8.72 0.94 1.22
CA MET A 175 -9.26 -0.25 1.86
C MET A 175 -8.57 -1.49 1.27
N LEU A 176 -7.98 -2.34 2.10
CA LEU A 176 -7.62 -3.70 1.70
C LEU A 176 -8.85 -4.58 1.90
N GLY A 177 -9.49 -4.93 0.78
CA GLY A 177 -10.81 -5.55 0.80
C GLY A 177 -11.85 -4.68 1.51
N GLY A 178 -12.78 -5.29 2.23
CA GLY A 178 -13.82 -4.57 2.99
C GLY A 178 -13.53 -4.34 4.47
N THR A 179 -12.36 -4.75 4.96
CA THR A 179 -12.11 -4.86 6.42
C THR A 179 -11.03 -3.91 6.94
N LEU A 180 -9.91 -3.78 6.24
CA LEU A 180 -8.76 -2.99 6.73
C LEU A 180 -8.67 -1.67 5.96
N LEU A 181 -8.63 -0.56 6.68
CA LEU A 181 -8.22 0.74 6.15
C LEU A 181 -6.73 0.92 6.40
N VAL A 182 -5.98 1.28 5.37
CA VAL A 182 -4.53 1.45 5.43
C VAL A 182 -4.16 2.87 4.99
N ALA A 183 -3.40 3.56 5.84
CA ALA A 183 -2.84 4.88 5.66
C ALA A 183 -1.30 4.78 5.85
N PRO A 184 -0.54 4.47 4.80
CA PRO A 184 0.92 4.37 4.85
C PRO A 184 1.59 5.73 5.05
N VAL A 185 2.82 5.74 5.57
CA VAL A 185 3.69 6.92 5.51
C VAL A 185 4.30 7.00 4.11
N LEU A 186 4.05 8.11 3.42
CA LEU A 186 4.51 8.34 2.05
C LEU A 186 5.43 9.57 1.93
N ASP A 187 5.85 10.14 3.05
CA ASP A 187 6.73 11.30 3.13
C ASP A 187 7.96 10.98 3.97
N GLN A 188 9.11 11.50 3.54
CA GLN A 188 10.39 11.25 4.20
C GLN A 188 10.42 11.84 5.60
N GLY A 189 10.97 11.09 6.57
CA GLY A 189 11.16 11.51 7.95
C GLY A 189 9.88 11.55 8.78
N ALA A 190 8.73 11.21 8.20
CA ALA A 190 7.46 11.23 8.93
C ALA A 190 7.28 10.00 9.82
N ASP A 191 6.74 10.24 11.01
CA ASP A 191 6.40 9.24 12.03
C ASP A 191 4.90 9.27 12.39
N ASN A 192 4.11 10.02 11.62
CA ASN A 192 2.68 10.19 11.76
C ASN A 192 2.02 10.24 10.38
N VAL A 193 0.76 9.83 10.30
CA VAL A 193 -0.07 9.98 9.09
C VAL A 193 -1.32 10.79 9.40
N THR A 194 -1.73 11.62 8.44
CA THR A 194 -3.04 12.27 8.45
C THR A 194 -3.98 11.44 7.59
N THR A 195 -4.98 10.81 8.22
CA THR A 195 -5.95 9.93 7.55
C THR A 195 -7.38 10.34 7.85
N TYR A 196 -8.25 10.18 6.86
CA TYR A 196 -9.69 10.27 7.06
C TYR A 196 -10.27 8.89 7.37
N LEU A 197 -10.90 8.76 8.53
CA LEU A 197 -11.59 7.55 8.94
C LEU A 197 -13.10 7.73 8.68
N PRO A 198 -13.67 7.20 7.59
CA PRO A 198 -15.05 7.45 7.25
C PRO A 198 -16.02 6.80 8.24
N PRO A 199 -17.21 7.38 8.46
CA PRO A 199 -18.30 6.70 9.14
C PRO A 199 -18.83 5.53 8.29
N TRP A 200 -19.38 4.53 8.96
CA TRP A 200 -20.08 3.37 8.40
C TRP A 200 -21.61 3.49 8.46
N GLY A 201 -22.14 4.63 8.94
CA GLY A 201 -23.57 4.95 9.03
C GLY A 201 -24.20 4.71 10.41
N GLY A 202 -23.40 4.35 11.42
CA GLY A 202 -23.80 4.22 12.83
C GLY A 202 -23.53 5.49 13.65
N VAL A 203 -24.16 5.58 14.83
CA VAL A 203 -24.04 6.73 15.74
C VAL A 203 -22.67 6.78 16.44
N ASP A 204 -22.00 5.64 16.61
CA ASP A 204 -20.73 5.49 17.34
C ASP A 204 -19.61 4.84 16.48
N ASP A 205 -19.58 5.13 15.18
CA ASP A 205 -18.63 4.52 14.26
C ASP A 205 -17.19 4.78 14.66
N THR A 206 -16.53 3.71 15.10
CA THR A 206 -15.21 3.74 15.69
C THR A 206 -14.29 2.77 14.97
N TRP A 207 -13.09 3.24 14.69
CA TRP A 207 -12.00 2.50 14.11
C TRP A 207 -10.98 2.14 15.19
N VAL A 208 -10.43 0.93 15.12
CA VAL A 208 -9.39 0.44 16.03
C VAL A 208 -8.07 0.46 15.27
N HIS A 209 -7.07 1.13 15.83
CA HIS A 209 -5.71 1.07 15.31
C HIS A 209 -5.07 -0.29 15.59
N LEU A 210 -4.64 -0.96 14.52
CA LEU A 210 -4.22 -2.37 14.55
C LEU A 210 -3.11 -2.63 15.56
N TRP A 211 -2.13 -1.73 15.64
CA TRP A 211 -0.91 -1.96 16.45
C TRP A 211 -1.06 -1.59 17.92
N THR A 212 -1.97 -0.67 18.26
CA THR A 212 -2.06 -0.12 19.63
C THR A 212 -3.39 -0.38 20.32
N ASN A 213 -4.40 -0.91 19.61
CA ASN A 213 -5.78 -1.01 20.06
C ASN A 213 -6.43 0.33 20.43
N ILE A 214 -5.79 1.47 20.14
CA ILE A 214 -6.40 2.78 20.36
C ILE A 214 -7.58 2.94 19.39
N THR A 215 -8.70 3.39 19.92
CA THR A 215 -9.92 3.63 19.17
C THR A 215 -10.02 5.09 18.73
N TYR A 216 -10.39 5.31 17.47
CA TYR A 216 -10.61 6.61 16.88
C TYR A 216 -12.04 6.71 16.35
N PRO A 217 -12.80 7.76 16.70
CA PRO A 217 -14.09 8.01 16.06
C PRO A 217 -13.88 8.37 14.58
N ALA A 218 -14.94 8.33 13.77
CA ALA A 218 -14.91 8.79 12.39
C ALA A 218 -14.48 10.28 12.24
N GLY A 219 -13.82 10.61 11.13
CA GLY A 219 -13.30 11.92 10.78
C GLY A 219 -11.79 11.94 10.51
N TRP A 220 -11.25 13.13 10.26
CA TRP A 220 -9.81 13.33 10.07
C TRP A 220 -9.03 13.10 11.36
N ARG A 221 -7.95 12.33 11.29
CA ARG A 221 -7.08 12.00 12.40
C ARG A 221 -5.62 12.16 12.01
N GLN A 222 -4.82 12.63 12.96
CA GLN A 222 -3.38 12.43 12.94
C GLN A 222 -3.06 11.24 13.85
N VAL A 223 -2.38 10.23 13.32
CA VAL A 223 -2.12 8.97 14.02
C VAL A 223 -0.63 8.65 13.96
N PRO A 224 -0.01 8.24 15.09
CA PRO A 224 1.35 7.72 15.09
C PRO A 224 1.53 6.55 14.13
N ALA A 225 2.49 6.69 13.23
CA ALA A 225 2.89 5.70 12.24
C ALA A 225 4.45 5.58 12.18
N PRO A 226 5.12 5.29 13.31
CA PRO A 226 6.56 5.03 13.28
C PRO A 226 6.86 3.80 12.41
N LEU A 227 8.14 3.63 12.04
CA LEU A 227 8.58 2.43 11.33
C LEU A 227 8.12 1.15 12.08
N SER A 228 7.74 0.14 11.32
CA SER A 228 7.10 -1.11 11.73
C SER A 228 5.63 -1.03 12.14
N LYS A 229 5.03 0.17 12.20
CA LYS A 229 3.63 0.35 12.62
C LYS A 229 2.90 1.36 11.71
N PRO A 230 2.74 1.07 10.42
CA PRO A 230 2.02 1.95 9.49
C PRO A 230 0.56 2.16 9.94
N GLY A 231 -0.11 3.23 9.52
CA GLY A 231 -1.52 3.44 9.90
C GLY A 231 -2.40 2.32 9.35
N VAL A 232 -2.89 1.42 10.20
CA VAL A 232 -3.81 0.34 9.80
C VAL A 232 -4.96 0.28 10.80
N PHE A 233 -6.18 0.23 10.28
CA PHE A 233 -7.39 0.33 11.08
C PHE A 233 -8.42 -0.70 10.64
N PHE A 234 -9.26 -1.13 11.58
CA PHE A 234 -10.45 -1.93 11.31
C PHE A 234 -11.62 -1.42 12.15
N ARG A 235 -12.86 -1.71 11.76
CA ARG A 235 -14.04 -1.29 12.52
C ARG A 235 -14.08 -2.03 13.87
N LYS A 236 -14.39 -1.31 14.95
CA LYS A 236 -14.42 -1.86 16.33
C LYS A 236 -15.28 -3.11 16.46
N ASP A 237 -16.45 -3.11 15.83
CA ASP A 237 -17.42 -4.21 15.89
C ASP A 237 -17.32 -5.17 14.69
N ASP A 238 -16.19 -5.15 13.95
CA ASP A 238 -15.92 -6.13 12.90
C ASP A 238 -15.07 -7.31 13.44
N PRO A 239 -15.68 -8.50 13.67
CA PRO A 239 -14.96 -9.67 14.14
C PRO A 239 -13.90 -10.15 13.14
N LYS A 240 -14.08 -9.88 11.83
CA LYS A 240 -13.08 -10.19 10.80
C LYS A 240 -11.84 -9.32 10.99
N GLY A 241 -12.04 -8.02 11.22
CA GLY A 241 -10.95 -7.08 11.56
C GLY A 241 -10.15 -7.53 12.78
N LYS A 242 -10.84 -7.94 13.85
CA LYS A 242 -10.17 -8.46 15.05
C LYS A 242 -9.33 -9.71 14.79
N LYS A 243 -9.87 -10.66 14.03
CA LYS A 243 -9.14 -11.89 13.65
C LYS A 243 -7.91 -11.57 12.79
N LEU A 244 -8.01 -10.62 11.85
CA LEU A 244 -6.86 -10.19 11.04
C LEU A 244 -5.79 -9.49 11.88
N GLN A 245 -6.21 -8.65 12.84
CA GLN A 245 -5.29 -8.05 13.80
C GLN A 245 -4.50 -9.14 14.56
N GLU A 246 -5.18 -10.15 15.11
CA GLU A 246 -4.52 -11.24 15.84
C GLU A 246 -3.51 -12.00 14.97
N ALA A 247 -3.87 -12.30 13.72
CA ALA A 247 -2.97 -12.95 12.77
C ALA A 247 -1.75 -12.08 12.43
N ILE A 248 -1.94 -10.77 12.22
CA ILE A 248 -0.85 -9.84 11.91
C ILE A 248 0.08 -9.68 13.11
N LEU A 249 -0.46 -9.48 14.32
CA LEU A 249 0.33 -9.31 15.53
C LEU A 249 1.10 -10.58 15.91
N ALA A 250 0.59 -11.77 15.58
CA ALA A 250 1.32 -13.02 15.76
C ALA A 250 2.46 -13.22 14.74
N ALA A 251 2.44 -12.48 13.63
CA ALA A 251 3.40 -12.60 12.55
C ALA A 251 4.62 -11.68 12.68
N VAL A 252 4.53 -10.63 13.50
CA VAL A 252 5.61 -9.65 13.73
C VAL A 252 6.36 -9.93 15.02
#